data_AF-C8PSN6-F1
#
_entry.id   AF-C8PSN6-F1
#
_cell.length_a   1.000
_cell.length_b   1.000
_cell.length_c   1.000
_cell.angle_alpha   90.00
_cell.angle_beta   90.00
_cell.angle_gamma   90.00
#
_symmetry.space_group_name_H-M   'P 1'
#
loop_
_entity.id
_entity.type
_entity.pdbx_description
1 polymer ?
#
loop_
_entity_poly.entity_id
_entity_poly.type
_entity_poly.pdbx_seq_one_letter_code
_entity_poly.pdbx_strand_id
1 'polypeptide(L)'
;MNCDIFLNRYLSLDKNEPLSAGLRLHILCCKSCRHSVNRLTAAENVQRRILDMPIDADERMLSATMNAIYLLNKQAAPVAALQEESKTLLSWLAVGAVLIIGFILLPFSDIGKIGLMQFGDSFWISFSLLCACSVIVYFAVFLAKNLVFFTEKFTRQV
;
A
#
# COMPACT_ATOMS: atom_id res chain seq x y z
N MET A 1 -18.08 -33.45 -5.52
CA MET A 1 -18.11 -32.49 -4.40
C MET A 1 -19.50 -32.52 -3.80
N ASN A 2 -19.62 -32.54 -2.47
CA ASN A 2 -20.93 -32.44 -1.82
C ASN A 2 -21.51 -31.03 -2.03
N CYS A 3 -22.83 -30.93 -2.18
CA CYS A 3 -23.53 -29.66 -2.45
C CYS A 3 -23.33 -28.65 -1.31
N ASP A 4 -23.26 -29.11 -0.06
CA ASP A 4 -23.04 -28.25 1.11
C ASP A 4 -21.65 -27.60 1.09
N ILE A 5 -20.64 -28.39 0.74
CA ILE A 5 -19.25 -27.93 0.60
C ILE A 5 -19.14 -26.94 -0.56
N PHE A 6 -19.85 -27.20 -1.66
CA PHE A 6 -19.93 -26.27 -2.79
C PHE A 6 -20.54 -24.94 -2.38
N LEU A 7 -21.69 -24.95 -1.69
CA LEU A 7 -22.38 -23.74 -1.31
C LEU A 7 -21.55 -22.91 -0.33
N ASN A 8 -20.93 -23.54 0.67
CA ASN A 8 -20.07 -22.83 1.62
C ASN A 8 -18.87 -22.19 0.91
N ARG A 9 -18.24 -22.91 -0.02
CA ARG A 9 -17.10 -22.37 -0.79
C ARG A 9 -17.54 -21.26 -1.75
N TYR A 10 -18.73 -21.34 -2.32
CA TYR A 10 -19.29 -20.30 -3.17
C TYR A 10 -19.59 -19.02 -2.39
N LEU A 11 -20.16 -19.14 -1.18
CA LEU A 11 -20.46 -18.00 -0.31
C LEU A 11 -19.22 -17.34 0.30
N SER A 12 -18.09 -18.03 0.36
CA SER A 12 -16.82 -17.46 0.81
C SER A 12 -16.09 -16.62 -0.25
N LEU A 13 -16.52 -16.66 -1.51
CA LEU A 13 -15.90 -15.89 -2.59
C LEU A 13 -16.45 -14.47 -2.64
N ASP A 14 -15.58 -13.50 -2.92
CA ASP A 14 -16.00 -12.12 -3.13
C ASP A 14 -16.54 -11.89 -4.56
N LYS A 15 -17.29 -10.82 -4.74
CA LYS A 15 -17.88 -10.44 -6.01
C LYS A 15 -16.78 -10.14 -7.03
N ASN A 16 -16.82 -10.86 -8.15
CA ASN A 16 -15.85 -10.88 -9.26
C ASN A 16 -14.62 -11.78 -9.07
N GLU A 17 -14.53 -12.56 -8.00
CA GLU A 17 -13.48 -13.58 -7.92
C GLU A 17 -13.73 -14.72 -8.92
N PRO A 18 -12.67 -15.20 -9.60
CA PRO A 18 -12.81 -16.29 -10.56
C PRO A 18 -13.17 -17.60 -9.85
N LEU A 19 -14.30 -18.18 -10.23
CA LEU A 19 -14.67 -19.53 -9.81
C LEU A 19 -13.59 -20.53 -10.25
N SER A 20 -13.08 -21.32 -9.30
CA SER A 20 -12.19 -22.45 -9.61
C SER A 20 -12.84 -23.42 -10.61
N ALA A 21 -12.03 -24.08 -11.43
CA ALA A 21 -12.52 -24.99 -12.48
C ALA A 21 -13.42 -26.11 -11.93
N GLY A 22 -13.11 -26.61 -10.73
CA GLY A 22 -13.93 -27.62 -10.04
C GLY A 22 -15.32 -27.11 -9.64
N LEU A 23 -15.43 -25.86 -9.17
CA LEU A 23 -16.73 -25.23 -8.87
C LEU A 23 -17.55 -25.02 -10.16
N ARG A 24 -16.91 -24.55 -11.24
CA ARG A 24 -17.57 -24.35 -12.54
C ARG A 24 -18.16 -25.64 -13.08
N LEU A 25 -17.40 -26.73 -13.04
CA LEU A 25 -17.86 -28.04 -13.50
C LEU A 25 -19.01 -28.58 -12.63
N HIS A 26 -18.95 -28.35 -11.32
CA HIS A 26 -20.04 -28.75 -10.42
C HIS A 26 -21.35 -28.01 -10.72
N ILE A 27 -21.31 -26.70 -11.02
CA ILE A 27 -22.50 -25.91 -11.42
C ILE A 27 -23.08 -26.44 -12.73
N LEU A 28 -22.24 -26.84 -13.69
CA LEU A 28 -22.69 -27.39 -14.97
C LEU A 28 -23.38 -28.75 -14.81
N CYS A 29 -22.88 -29.60 -13.91
CA CYS A 29 -23.40 -30.95 -13.70
C CYS A 29 -24.56 -31.03 -12.69
N CYS A 30 -24.58 -30.17 -11.66
CA CYS A 30 -25.55 -30.24 -10.57
C CYS A 30 -26.67 -29.19 -10.72
N LYS A 31 -27.88 -29.67 -11.07
CA LYS A 31 -29.07 -28.80 -11.23
C LYS A 31 -29.45 -28.06 -9.94
N SER A 32 -29.29 -28.69 -8.78
CA SER A 32 -29.61 -28.10 -7.47
C SER A 32 -28.71 -26.89 -7.19
N CYS A 33 -27.39 -27.07 -7.27
CA CYS A 33 -26.42 -26.01 -7.07
C CYS A 33 -26.57 -24.88 -8.10
N ARG A 34 -26.84 -25.22 -9.37
CA ARG A 34 -27.15 -24.23 -10.41
C ARG A 34 -28.39 -23.39 -10.05
N HIS A 35 -29.44 -24.02 -9.55
CA HIS A 35 -30.66 -23.32 -9.15
C HIS A 35 -30.40 -22.39 -7.95
N SER A 36 -29.66 -22.86 -6.94
CA SER A 36 -29.30 -22.05 -5.77
C SER A 36 -28.47 -20.82 -6.15
N VAL A 37 -27.44 -20.99 -6.98
CA VAL A 37 -26.62 -19.87 -7.50
C VAL A 37 -27.48 -18.87 -8.26
N ASN A 38 -28.35 -19.35 -9.17
CA ASN A 38 -29.23 -18.46 -9.93
C ASN A 38 -30.18 -17.65 -9.02
N ARG A 39 -30.69 -18.25 -7.94
CA ARG A 39 -31.54 -17.56 -6.96
C ARG A 39 -30.76 -16.52 -6.16
N LEU A 40 -29.54 -16.82 -5.76
CA LEU A 40 -28.64 -15.85 -5.09
C LEU A 40 -28.37 -14.65 -6.00
N THR A 41 -27.99 -14.91 -7.27
CA THR A 41 -27.76 -13.86 -8.26
C THR A 41 -29.03 -13.04 -8.53
N ALA A 42 -30.20 -13.68 -8.59
CA ALA A 42 -31.47 -12.97 -8.77
C ALA A 42 -31.78 -12.05 -7.58
N ALA A 43 -31.60 -12.52 -6.35
CA ALA A 43 -31.79 -11.70 -5.15
C ALA A 43 -30.82 -10.50 -5.12
N GLU A 44 -29.55 -10.73 -5.45
CA GLU A 44 -28.54 -9.69 -5.50
C GLU A 44 -28.87 -8.62 -6.57
N ASN A 45 -29.38 -9.05 -7.73
CA ASN A 45 -29.80 -8.14 -8.79
C ASN A 45 -30.99 -7.27 -8.38
N VAL A 46 -31.93 -7.79 -7.58
CA VAL A 46 -33.03 -7.00 -7.02
C VAL A 46 -32.50 -5.94 -6.06
N GLN A 47 -31.57 -6.31 -5.17
CA GLN A 47 -30.93 -5.36 -4.27
C GLN A 47 -30.17 -4.27 -5.04
N ARG A 48 -29.42 -4.64 -6.09
CA ARG A 48 -28.74 -3.67 -6.96
C ARG A 48 -29.73 -2.70 -7.60
N ARG A 49 -30.86 -3.18 -8.14
CA ARG A 49 -31.89 -2.29 -8.70
C ARG A 49 -32.46 -1.29 -7.69
N ILE A 50 -32.57 -1.68 -6.41
CA ILE A 50 -33.03 -0.76 -5.36
C ILE A 50 -31.98 0.32 -5.09
N LEU A 51 -30.69 -0.05 -5.10
CA LEU A 51 -29.57 0.89 -4.92
C LEU A 51 -29.35 1.79 -6.14
N ASP A 52 -29.57 1.27 -7.34
CA ASP A 52 -29.47 1.98 -8.61
C ASP A 52 -30.73 2.82 -8.90
N MET A 53 -31.81 2.62 -8.12
CA MET A 53 -32.98 3.48 -8.19
C MET A 53 -32.52 4.90 -7.85
N PRO A 54 -32.82 5.90 -8.69
CA PRO A 54 -32.52 7.28 -8.34
C PRO A 54 -33.22 7.57 -7.01
N ILE A 55 -32.41 7.79 -5.97
CA ILE A 55 -32.93 8.25 -4.69
C ILE A 55 -33.53 9.62 -5.00
N ASP A 56 -34.82 9.79 -4.73
CA ASP A 56 -35.50 11.10 -4.72
C ASP A 56 -35.01 11.89 -3.48
N ALA A 57 -33.69 11.97 -3.33
CA ALA A 57 -33.05 12.83 -2.38
C ALA A 57 -33.20 14.22 -2.98
N ASP A 58 -33.94 15.09 -2.28
CA ASP A 58 -34.04 16.51 -2.57
C ASP A 58 -32.68 16.99 -3.09
N GLU A 59 -32.63 17.48 -4.33
CA GLU A 59 -31.37 17.79 -5.04
C GLU A 59 -30.46 18.71 -4.19
N ARG A 60 -31.05 19.45 -3.25
CA ARG A 60 -30.36 20.23 -2.22
C ARG A 60 -29.50 19.38 -1.27
N MET A 61 -29.99 18.25 -0.79
CA MET A 61 -29.24 17.37 0.12
C MET A 61 -28.13 16.62 -0.64
N LEU A 62 -28.42 16.21 -1.87
CA LEU A 62 -27.41 15.58 -2.74
C LEU A 62 -26.27 16.55 -3.06
N SER A 63 -26.61 17.76 -3.49
CA SER A 63 -25.61 18.79 -3.83
C SER A 63 -24.80 19.25 -2.61
N ALA A 64 -25.44 19.40 -1.44
CA ALA A 64 -24.74 19.71 -0.18
C ALA A 64 -23.76 18.60 0.21
N THR A 65 -24.17 17.34 0.08
CA THR A 65 -23.32 16.17 0.40
C THR A 65 -22.16 16.04 -0.59
N MET A 66 -22.42 16.16 -1.90
CA MET A 66 -21.37 16.13 -2.93
C MET A 66 -20.35 17.26 -2.73
N ASN A 67 -20.79 18.47 -2.36
CA ASN A 67 -19.90 19.58 -2.08
C ASN A 67 -19.06 19.35 -0.80
N ALA A 68 -19.66 18.78 0.24
CA ALA A 68 -18.92 18.39 1.45
C ALA A 68 -17.85 17.33 1.13
N ILE A 69 -18.19 16.30 0.35
CA ILE A 69 -17.24 15.28 -0.12
C ILE A 69 -16.14 15.90 -0.98
N TYR A 70 -16.50 16.82 -1.89
CA TYR A 70 -15.51 17.52 -2.72
C TYR A 70 -14.52 18.34 -1.87
N LEU A 71 -15.00 19.07 -0.87
CA LEU A 71 -14.15 19.84 0.05
C LEU A 71 -13.27 18.92 0.90
N LEU A 72 -13.82 17.82 1.43
CA LEU A 72 -13.06 16.80 2.15
C LEU A 72 -12.00 16.15 1.26
N ASN A 73 -12.34 15.79 0.02
CA ASN A 73 -11.41 15.15 -0.90
C ASN A 73 -10.34 16.11 -1.42
N LYS A 74 -10.68 17.40 -1.61
CA LYS A 74 -9.71 18.47 -1.90
C LYS A 74 -8.74 18.70 -0.73
N GLN A 75 -9.21 18.54 0.50
CA GLN A 75 -8.34 18.55 1.69
C GLN A 75 -7.56 17.23 1.86
N ALA A 76 -8.12 16.11 1.37
CA ALA A 76 -7.55 14.78 1.54
C ALA A 76 -6.68 14.30 0.37
N ALA A 77 -6.57 15.00 -0.75
CA ALA A 77 -5.80 14.51 -1.88
C ALA A 77 -5.14 15.64 -2.72
N PRO A 78 -3.84 15.45 -3.05
CA PRO A 78 -3.49 14.24 -3.78
C PRO A 78 -2.38 13.41 -3.13
N VAL A 79 -2.78 12.35 -2.41
CA VAL A 79 -1.93 11.14 -2.28
C VAL A 79 -1.66 10.54 -3.68
N ALA A 80 -2.50 10.85 -4.68
CA ALA A 80 -2.29 10.47 -6.08
C ALA A 80 -1.27 11.32 -6.86
N ALA A 81 -0.78 12.45 -6.32
CA ALA A 81 0.32 13.21 -6.94
C ALA A 81 1.70 12.66 -6.51
N LEU A 82 1.72 11.56 -5.75
CA LEU A 82 2.95 10.84 -5.41
C LEU A 82 3.47 9.99 -6.57
N GLN A 83 2.88 10.08 -7.76
CA GLN A 83 3.39 9.47 -8.99
C GLN A 83 4.52 10.30 -9.65
N GLU A 84 5.38 10.93 -8.83
CA GLU A 84 6.78 11.24 -9.19
C GLU A 84 7.75 10.21 -8.58
N GLU A 85 7.22 9.02 -8.24
CA GLU A 85 7.84 7.99 -7.40
C GLU A 85 9.16 7.41 -7.92
N SER A 86 9.46 7.55 -9.21
CA SER A 86 10.71 7.04 -9.78
C SER A 86 11.90 7.97 -9.58
N LYS A 87 11.68 9.29 -9.49
CA LYS A 87 12.77 10.27 -9.26
C LYS A 87 13.18 10.34 -7.80
N THR A 88 12.25 10.13 -6.87
CA THR A 88 12.51 10.23 -5.43
C THR A 88 13.41 9.12 -4.93
N LEU A 89 13.19 7.86 -5.34
CA LEU A 89 14.04 6.73 -4.92
C LEU A 89 15.50 6.89 -5.35
N LEU A 90 15.72 7.36 -6.57
CA LEU A 90 17.07 7.60 -7.12
C LEU A 90 17.78 8.76 -6.41
N SER A 91 17.01 9.81 -6.02
CA SER A 91 17.50 10.91 -5.20
C SER A 91 17.90 10.45 -3.79
N TRP A 92 17.10 9.58 -3.15
CA TRP A 92 17.47 8.98 -1.86
C TRP A 92 18.75 8.15 -1.98
N LEU A 93 18.89 7.33 -3.02
CA LEU A 93 20.10 6.55 -3.25
C LEU A 93 21.35 7.45 -3.40
N ALA A 94 21.22 8.58 -4.10
CA ALA A 94 22.29 9.58 -4.21
C ALA A 94 22.64 10.20 -2.84
N VAL A 95 21.64 10.56 -2.02
CA VAL A 95 21.86 11.10 -0.67
C VAL A 95 22.58 10.07 0.22
N GLY A 96 22.16 8.82 0.18
CA GLY A 96 22.82 7.72 0.91
C GLY A 96 24.27 7.51 0.46
N ALA A 97 24.54 7.57 -0.85
CA ALA A 97 25.88 7.46 -1.39
C ALA A 97 26.79 8.61 -0.93
N VAL A 98 26.28 9.86 -0.96
CA VAL A 98 27.02 11.04 -0.47
C VAL A 98 27.30 10.92 1.03
N LEU A 99 26.35 10.41 1.82
CA LEU A 99 26.52 10.21 3.26
C LEU A 99 27.62 9.18 3.56
N ILE A 100 27.64 8.05 2.85
CA ILE A 100 28.67 7.01 3.00
C ILE A 100 30.04 7.53 2.57
N ILE A 101 30.12 8.16 1.39
CA ILE A 101 31.37 8.75 0.87
C ILE A 101 31.89 9.82 1.84
N GLY A 102 30.99 10.65 2.36
CA GLY A 102 31.30 11.67 3.37
C GLY A 102 31.97 11.06 4.59
N PHE A 103 31.36 10.03 5.20
CA PHE A 103 31.94 9.36 6.38
C PHE A 103 33.25 8.63 6.09
N ILE A 104 33.44 8.10 4.87
CA ILE A 104 34.71 7.48 4.48
C ILE A 104 35.81 8.53 4.33
N LEU A 105 35.52 9.68 3.73
CA LEU A 105 36.51 10.73 3.44
C LEU A 105 36.83 11.62 4.66
N LEU A 106 35.87 11.79 5.58
CA LEU A 106 36.01 12.66 6.76
C LEU A 106 37.25 12.37 7.62
N PRO A 107 37.59 11.12 7.98
CA PRO A 107 38.80 10.83 8.77
C PRO A 107 40.11 11.13 8.03
N PHE A 108 40.10 11.18 6.69
CA PHE A 108 41.27 11.52 5.87
C PHE A 108 41.41 13.02 5.60
N SER A 109 40.39 13.81 5.88
CA SER A 109 40.42 15.28 5.78
C SER A 109 41.31 15.91 6.85
N ASP A 110 41.72 17.16 6.64
CA ASP A 110 42.54 17.88 7.63
C ASP A 110 41.81 18.01 8.98
N ILE A 111 40.48 18.15 8.99
CA ILE A 111 39.66 18.13 10.21
C ILE A 111 39.74 16.77 10.91
N GLY A 112 39.64 15.68 10.14
CA GLY A 112 39.76 14.32 10.68
C GLY A 112 41.13 14.04 11.29
N LYS A 113 42.20 14.49 10.63
CA LYS A 113 43.58 14.36 11.10
C LYS A 113 43.83 15.14 12.39
N ILE A 114 43.30 16.36 12.51
CA ILE A 114 43.40 17.17 13.74
C ILE A 114 42.70 16.45 14.90
N GLY A 115 41.49 15.93 14.66
CA GLY A 115 40.75 15.15 15.67
C GLY A 115 41.48 13.87 16.08
N LEU A 116 42.07 13.15 15.12
CA LEU A 116 42.86 11.94 15.38
C LEU A 116 44.14 12.23 16.16
N MET A 117 44.87 13.30 15.82
CA MET A 117 46.10 13.67 16.54
C MET A 117 45.83 14.14 17.97
N GLN A 118 44.69 14.77 18.22
CA GLN A 118 44.36 15.33 19.54
C GLN A 118 43.68 14.32 20.48
N PHE A 119 42.87 13.40 19.95
CA PHE A 119 42.02 12.52 20.77
C PHE A 119 42.26 11.01 20.53
N GLY A 120 43.07 10.62 19.53
CA GLY A 120 43.48 9.24 19.29
C GLY A 120 42.30 8.27 19.18
N ASP A 121 42.33 7.19 19.98
CA ASP A 121 41.32 6.12 19.97
C ASP A 121 39.92 6.58 20.42
N SER A 122 39.84 7.60 21.29
CA SER A 122 38.55 8.13 21.74
C SER A 122 37.76 8.81 20.61
N PHE A 123 38.47 9.33 19.61
CA PHE A 123 37.87 9.90 18.40
C PHE A 123 37.22 8.80 17.55
N TRP A 124 37.89 7.66 17.38
CA TRP A 124 37.39 6.54 16.58
C TRP A 124 36.08 5.97 17.12
N ILE A 125 35.98 5.79 18.44
CA ILE A 125 34.77 5.27 19.09
C ILE A 125 33.59 6.24 18.88
N SER A 126 33.80 7.52 19.18
CA SER A 126 32.76 8.55 19.07
C SER A 126 32.32 8.77 17.63
N PHE A 127 33.28 8.75 16.69
CA PHE A 127 33.03 8.89 15.25
C PHE A 127 32.24 7.70 14.68
N SER A 128 32.62 6.48 15.07
CA SER A 128 31.90 5.26 14.66
C SER A 128 30.45 5.27 15.16
N LEU A 129 30.24 5.70 16.41
CA LEU A 129 28.91 5.79 17.01
C LEU A 129 28.03 6.84 16.32
N LEU A 130 28.61 8.00 15.98
CA LEU A 130 27.92 9.05 15.22
C LEU A 130 27.53 8.54 13.83
N CYS A 131 28.45 7.86 13.13
CA CYS A 131 28.19 7.27 11.83
C CYS A 131 27.04 6.24 11.90
N ALA A 132 27.08 5.34 12.89
CA ALA A 132 26.01 4.36 13.10
C ALA A 132 24.65 5.03 13.35
N CYS A 133 24.58 6.03 14.24
CA CYS A 133 23.36 6.77 14.50
C CYS A 133 22.83 7.49 13.25
N SER A 134 23.69 8.15 12.49
CA SER A 134 23.30 8.84 11.25
C SER A 134 22.73 7.87 10.21
N VAL A 135 23.37 6.71 10.04
CA VAL A 135 22.91 5.67 9.11
C VAL A 135 21.56 5.10 9.55
N ILE A 136 21.37 4.82 10.85
CA ILE A 136 20.10 4.32 11.39
C ILE A 136 18.96 5.32 11.15
N VAL A 137 19.19 6.61 11.48
CA VAL A 137 18.18 7.66 11.27
C VAL A 137 17.85 7.81 9.79
N TYR A 138 18.87 7.79 8.93
CA TYR A 138 18.68 7.83 7.48
C TYR A 138 17.79 6.67 6.99
N PHE A 139 18.08 5.43 7.38
CA PHE A 139 17.28 4.27 7.00
C PHE A 139 15.86 4.32 7.57
N ALA A 140 15.68 4.78 8.80
CA ALA A 140 14.35 4.93 9.40
C ALA A 140 13.49 5.92 8.62
N VAL A 141 14.04 7.08 8.26
CA VAL A 141 13.34 8.10 7.45
C VAL A 141 13.07 7.58 6.04
N PHE A 142 14.04 6.91 5.43
CA PHE A 142 13.89 6.29 4.11
C PHE A 142 12.76 5.26 4.10
N LEU A 143 12.71 4.36 5.08
CA LEU A 143 11.66 3.36 5.19
C LEU A 143 10.29 4.00 5.44
N ALA A 144 10.20 4.97 6.36
CA ALA A 144 8.94 5.65 6.66
C ALA A 144 8.36 6.40 5.44
N LYS A 145 9.22 7.04 4.64
CA LYS A 145 8.80 7.79 3.44
C LYS A 145 8.44 6.89 2.26
N ASN A 146 9.01 5.70 2.17
CA ASN A 146 8.77 4.75 1.07
C ASN A 146 7.90 3.55 1.50
N LEU A 147 7.30 3.60 2.70
CA LEU A 147 6.56 2.47 3.28
C LEU A 147 5.35 2.09 2.42
N VAL A 148 4.63 3.08 1.89
CA VAL A 148 3.46 2.90 1.01
C VAL A 148 3.84 2.12 -0.25
N PHE A 149 4.94 2.49 -0.91
CA PHE A 149 5.49 1.77 -2.07
C PHE A 149 5.77 0.30 -1.76
N PHE A 150 6.41 0.03 -0.61
CA PHE A 150 6.73 -1.34 -0.21
C PHE A 150 5.47 -2.14 0.11
N THR A 151 4.52 -1.57 0.86
CA THR A 151 3.27 -2.27 1.20
C THR A 151 2.46 -2.61 -0.05
N GLU A 152 2.31 -1.69 -1.01
CA GLU A 152 1.60 -1.98 -2.26
C GLU A 152 2.28 -3.08 -3.08
N LYS A 153 3.62 -3.09 -3.13
CA LYS A 153 4.38 -4.10 -3.87
C LYS A 153 4.32 -5.49 -3.23
N PHE A 154 4.35 -5.58 -1.90
CA PHE A 154 4.24 -6.86 -1.19
C PHE A 154 2.82 -7.44 -1.23
N THR A 155 1.78 -6.59 -1.18
CA THR A 155 0.38 -7.06 -1.20
C THR A 155 -0.04 -7.57 -2.58
N ARG A 156 0.56 -7.06 -3.67
CA ARG A 156 0.22 -7.47 -5.05
C ARG A 156 0.84 -8.80 -5.49
N GLN A 157 1.74 -9.38 -4.68
CA GLN A 157 2.43 -10.63 -4.98
C GLN A 157 1.90 -11.85 -4.19
N VAL A 158 0.94 -11.63 -3.28
CA VAL A 158 0.20 -12.69 -2.56
C VAL A 158 -1.15 -12.90 -3.21
#